data_AF-A0A9Y1Z8E9-F1
#
_entry.id   AF-A0A9Y1Z8E9-F1
#
_cell.length_a   1.000
_cell.length_b   1.000
_cell.length_c   1.000
_cell.angle_alpha   90.00
_cell.angle_beta   90.00
_cell.angle_gamma   90.00
#
_symmetry.space_group_name_H-M   'P 1'
#
loop_
_entity.id
_entity.type
_entity.pdbx_description
1 polymer ?
#
loop_
_entity_poly.entity_id
_entity_poly.type
_entity_poly.pdbx_seq_one_letter_code
_entity_poly.pdbx_strand_id
1 'polypeptide(L)'
;MNLTDIPDDAYDGEETPPNLDELESPDSLLKRGPIRERLLDIVVGLRTPTKVSTIADRADCDTETARDYLEWFNEMGMVHRHDGRPVRYERNDAYFQWRRIDQIREEYSRQEIVDTLADTLEQIEDYRAQFDAEHPDEISLVDVTRDQNMSTEAAWEALSEWETLERRAALLDAARRDDLVSSSKPRRIDA
;
A
#
# COMPACT_ATOMS: atom_id res chain seq x y z
N MET A 1 18.72 -3.82 25.52
CA MET A 1 17.79 -2.74 25.88
C MET A 1 16.60 -2.90 24.97
N ASN A 2 15.45 -3.26 25.54
CA ASN A 2 14.24 -3.55 24.77
C ASN A 2 13.56 -2.22 24.45
N LEU A 3 13.24 -1.96 23.18
CA LEU A 3 12.82 -0.65 22.66
C LEU A 3 11.32 -0.36 22.90
N THR A 4 10.61 -1.27 23.58
CA THR A 4 9.17 -1.23 23.82
C THR A 4 8.78 -1.31 25.30
N ASP A 5 9.72 -1.01 26.21
CA ASP A 5 9.39 -0.81 27.62
C ASP A 5 8.83 0.62 27.79
N ILE A 6 7.58 0.80 27.35
CA ILE A 6 6.81 2.02 27.56
C ILE A 6 6.45 2.02 29.05
N PRO A 7 6.93 2.98 29.85
CA PRO A 7 6.65 2.98 31.27
C PRO A 7 5.14 3.17 31.51
N ASP A 8 4.63 2.57 32.59
CA ASP A 8 3.19 2.53 32.95
C ASP A 8 2.59 3.94 33.19
N ASP A 9 3.45 4.97 33.26
CA ASP A 9 3.10 6.40 33.37
C ASP A 9 3.13 7.16 32.02
N ALA A 10 3.56 6.53 30.91
CA ALA A 10 3.62 7.18 29.60
C ALA A 10 2.23 7.57 29.03
N TYR A 11 1.16 7.00 29.61
CA TYR A 11 -0.23 7.35 29.31
C TYR A 11 -0.98 7.78 30.57
N ASP A 12 -0.29 8.41 31.53
CA ASP A 12 -1.02 9.29 32.43
C ASP A 12 -1.64 10.40 31.55
N GLY A 13 -2.92 10.67 31.72
CA GLY A 13 -3.65 11.60 30.84
C GLY A 13 -3.23 13.06 31.01
N GLU A 14 -2.01 13.37 31.48
CA GLU A 14 -1.53 14.73 31.71
C GLU A 14 -0.67 15.29 30.57
N GLU A 15 -0.29 14.49 29.56
CA GLU A 15 0.26 15.06 28.32
C GLU A 15 -0.83 15.82 27.57
N THR A 16 -0.69 17.15 27.52
CA THR A 16 -1.53 17.99 26.65
C THR A 16 -1.33 17.49 25.22
N PRO A 17 -2.41 17.15 24.48
CA PRO A 17 -2.29 16.70 23.10
C PRO A 17 -1.38 17.63 22.31
N PRO A 18 -0.49 17.11 21.46
CA PRO A 18 0.40 17.95 20.68
C PRO A 18 -0.43 18.99 19.93
N ASN A 19 0.04 20.23 19.91
CA ASN A 19 -0.64 21.29 19.20
C ASN A 19 -0.56 21.03 17.70
N LEU A 20 -1.59 20.40 17.15
CA LEU A 20 -1.64 20.04 15.73
C LEU A 20 -1.66 21.27 14.81
N ASP A 21 -2.00 22.46 15.33
CA ASP A 21 -1.94 23.72 14.59
C ASP A 21 -0.51 24.26 14.43
N GLU A 22 0.46 23.76 15.19
CA GLU A 22 1.89 24.07 15.02
C GLU A 22 2.57 23.20 13.95
N LEU A 23 1.93 22.12 13.52
CA LEU A 23 2.44 21.28 12.45
C LEU A 23 2.36 22.04 11.11
N GLU A 24 3.42 21.96 10.30
CA GLU A 24 3.32 22.37 8.90
C GLU A 24 2.15 21.61 8.25
N SER A 25 1.36 22.31 7.43
CA SER A 25 0.23 21.66 6.77
C SER A 25 0.72 20.49 5.89
N PRO A 26 0.00 19.36 5.85
CA PRO A 26 0.37 18.22 5.02
C PRO A 26 0.58 18.61 3.56
N ASP A 27 -0.26 19.51 3.03
CA ASP A 27 -0.11 20.07 1.69
C ASP A 27 1.22 20.80 1.48
N SER A 28 1.71 21.55 2.48
CA SER A 28 2.98 22.26 2.38
C SER A 28 4.18 21.30 2.38
N LEU A 29 4.10 20.23 3.17
CA LEU A 29 5.12 19.18 3.19
C LEU A 29 5.20 18.41 1.87
N LEU A 30 4.05 18.03 1.31
CA LEU A 30 3.95 17.29 0.04
C LEU A 30 4.31 18.15 -1.18
N LYS A 31 4.30 19.48 -1.04
CA LYS A 31 4.73 20.43 -2.08
C LYS A 31 6.23 20.71 -2.10
N ARG A 32 6.98 20.16 -1.14
CA ARG A 32 8.44 20.31 -1.05
C ARG A 32 9.12 19.25 -1.93
N GLY A 33 10.06 19.67 -2.78
CA GLY A 33 10.85 18.77 -3.63
C GLY A 33 10.61 18.93 -5.13
N PRO A 34 11.38 18.23 -5.98
CA PRO A 34 11.26 18.29 -7.45
C PRO A 34 9.87 17.92 -7.96
N ILE A 35 9.39 18.59 -9.03
CA ILE A 35 8.06 18.36 -9.63
C ILE A 35 7.80 16.88 -9.94
N ARG A 36 8.82 16.17 -10.43
CA ARG A 36 8.74 14.74 -10.74
C ARG A 36 8.40 13.89 -9.52
N GLU A 37 9.00 14.16 -8.36
CA GLU A 37 8.77 13.39 -7.13
C GLU A 37 7.35 13.62 -6.64
N ARG A 38 6.90 14.88 -6.63
CA ARG A 38 5.52 15.22 -6.27
C ARG A 38 4.50 14.57 -7.20
N LEU A 39 4.76 14.57 -8.51
CA LEU A 39 3.89 13.88 -9.46
C LEU A 39 3.90 12.36 -9.26
N LEU A 40 5.04 11.77 -8.91
CA LEU A 40 5.12 10.35 -8.58
C LEU A 40 4.27 10.03 -7.35
N ASP A 41 4.33 10.86 -6.30
CA ASP A 41 3.51 10.68 -5.09
C ASP A 41 2.00 10.72 -5.43
N ILE A 42 1.59 11.67 -6.29
CA ILE A 42 0.21 11.74 -6.79
C ILE A 42 -0.16 10.50 -7.63
N VAL A 43 0.74 10.05 -8.50
CA VAL A 43 0.53 8.85 -9.35
C VAL A 43 0.34 7.59 -8.51
N VAL A 44 1.12 7.41 -7.45
CA VAL A 44 0.99 6.27 -6.53
C VAL A 44 -0.39 6.24 -5.86
N GLY A 45 -1.03 7.39 -5.68
CA GLY A 45 -2.40 7.51 -5.13
C GLY A 45 -3.53 7.52 -6.16
N LEU A 46 -3.25 7.43 -7.47
CA LEU A 46 -4.22 7.72 -8.54
C LEU A 46 -5.15 6.54 -8.87
N ARG A 47 -5.97 6.12 -7.91
CA ARG A 47 -6.85 4.93 -8.00
C ARG A 47 -8.07 5.08 -8.94
N THR A 48 -8.29 6.26 -9.51
CA THR A 48 -9.40 6.50 -10.45
C THR A 48 -8.95 7.43 -11.59
N PRO A 49 -9.54 7.31 -12.80
CA PRO A 49 -9.18 8.15 -13.94
C PRO A 49 -9.36 9.65 -13.64
N THR A 50 -8.24 10.36 -13.52
CA THR A 50 -8.18 11.76 -13.10
C THR A 50 -7.62 12.64 -14.22
N LYS A 51 -8.24 13.80 -14.46
CA LYS A 51 -7.79 14.74 -15.50
C LYS A 51 -6.44 15.38 -15.15
N VAL A 52 -5.64 15.66 -16.18
CA VAL A 52 -4.29 16.24 -16.04
C VAL A 52 -4.29 17.51 -15.20
N SER A 53 -5.26 18.41 -15.40
CA SER A 53 -5.29 19.68 -14.64
C SER A 53 -5.41 19.44 -13.13
N THR A 54 -6.23 18.47 -12.71
CA THR A 54 -6.38 18.14 -11.28
C THR A 54 -5.11 17.52 -10.71
N ILE A 55 -4.37 16.74 -11.51
CA ILE A 55 -3.09 16.19 -11.10
C ILE A 55 -2.06 17.32 -10.95
N ALA A 56 -2.03 18.25 -11.90
CA ALA A 56 -1.16 19.43 -11.87
C ALA A 56 -1.43 20.32 -10.64
N ASP A 57 -2.71 20.59 -10.34
CA ASP A 57 -3.13 21.35 -9.16
C ASP A 57 -2.65 20.69 -7.86
N ARG A 58 -2.77 19.35 -7.76
CA ARG A 58 -2.30 18.59 -6.59
C ARG A 58 -0.78 18.57 -6.46
N ALA A 59 -0.07 18.50 -7.58
CA ALA A 59 1.39 18.51 -7.62
C ALA A 59 2.00 19.93 -7.60
N ASP A 60 1.18 20.97 -7.52
CA ASP A 60 1.59 22.38 -7.54
C ASP A 60 2.54 22.69 -8.73
N CYS A 61 2.12 22.30 -9.93
CA CYS A 61 2.83 22.57 -11.17
C CYS A 61 1.85 22.98 -12.28
N ASP A 62 2.38 23.49 -13.39
CA ASP A 62 1.55 23.81 -14.54
C ASP A 62 1.08 22.55 -15.28
N THR A 63 -0.05 22.68 -15.99
CA THR A 63 -0.70 21.54 -16.67
C THR A 63 0.13 20.96 -17.81
N GLU A 64 1.03 21.75 -18.42
CA GLU A 64 1.90 21.28 -19.50
C GLU A 64 3.00 20.38 -18.93
N THR A 65 3.71 20.84 -17.91
CA THR A 65 4.70 20.05 -17.17
C THR A 65 4.09 18.75 -16.63
N ALA A 66 2.89 18.82 -16.04
CA ALA A 66 2.20 17.61 -15.57
C ALA A 66 1.89 16.63 -16.72
N ARG A 67 1.49 17.14 -17.90
CA ARG A 67 1.21 16.31 -19.08
C ARG A 67 2.45 15.56 -19.53
N ASP A 68 3.58 16.24 -19.65
CA ASP A 68 4.83 15.65 -20.14
C ASP A 68 5.29 14.51 -19.22
N TYR A 69 5.27 14.73 -17.89
CA TYR A 69 5.60 13.69 -16.93
C TYR A 69 4.60 12.54 -16.91
N LEU A 70 3.30 12.80 -17.05
CA LEU A 70 2.28 11.74 -17.10
C LEU A 70 2.38 10.90 -18.37
N GLU A 71 2.76 11.50 -19.49
CA GLU A 71 3.08 10.77 -20.72
C GLU A 71 4.32 9.88 -20.51
N TRP A 72 5.37 10.41 -19.89
CA TRP A 72 6.55 9.63 -19.52
C TRP A 72 6.24 8.49 -18.52
N PHE A 73 5.39 8.73 -17.52
CA PHE A 73 4.92 7.68 -16.60
C PHE A 73 4.10 6.61 -17.32
N ASN A 74 3.31 6.99 -18.32
CA ASN A 74 2.55 6.04 -19.15
C ASN A 74 3.49 5.20 -20.02
N GLU A 75 4.54 5.80 -20.59
CA GLU A 75 5.57 5.08 -21.36
C GLU A 75 6.32 4.03 -20.52
N MET A 76 6.60 4.34 -19.25
CA MET A 76 7.16 3.38 -18.30
C MET A 76 6.16 2.34 -17.78
N GLY A 77 4.87 2.48 -18.11
CA GLY A 77 3.81 1.60 -17.65
C GLY A 77 3.33 1.86 -16.21
N MET A 78 3.70 2.97 -15.57
CA MET A 78 3.25 3.29 -14.20
C MET A 78 1.80 3.78 -14.16
N VAL A 79 1.30 4.34 -15.25
CA VAL A 79 -0.08 4.82 -15.38
C VAL A 79 -0.68 4.37 -16.71
N HIS A 80 -2.01 4.29 -16.76
CA HIS A 80 -2.79 4.17 -17.97
C HIS A 80 -3.33 5.53 -18.39
N ARG A 81 -3.07 5.90 -19.64
CA ARG A 81 -3.72 7.03 -20.30
C ARG A 81 -5.11 6.63 -20.79
N HIS A 82 -6.09 7.43 -20.41
CA HIS A 82 -7.46 7.36 -20.89
C HIS A 82 -7.72 8.52 -21.84
N ASP A 83 -7.85 8.22 -23.14
CA ASP A 83 -8.13 9.22 -24.16
C ASP A 83 -9.54 9.82 -23.99
N GLY A 84 -9.66 11.11 -24.27
CA GLY A 84 -10.91 11.85 -24.10
C GLY A 84 -10.71 13.36 -24.08
N ARG A 85 -11.80 14.10 -23.84
CA ARG A 85 -11.79 15.55 -23.63
C ARG A 85 -12.40 15.87 -22.27
N PRO A 86 -11.60 16.03 -21.19
CA PRO A 86 -10.13 16.02 -21.14
C PRO A 86 -9.51 14.62 -21.06
N VAL A 87 -8.22 14.51 -21.42
CA VAL A 87 -7.38 13.31 -21.17
C VAL A 87 -7.26 13.06 -19.67
N ARG A 88 -7.29 11.78 -19.29
CA ARG A 88 -7.18 11.36 -17.89
C ARG A 88 -6.11 10.29 -17.73
N TYR A 89 -5.61 10.16 -16.51
CA TYR A 89 -4.64 9.15 -16.13
C TYR A 89 -5.12 8.40 -14.90
N GLU A 90 -4.72 7.15 -14.80
CA GLU A 90 -4.99 6.25 -13.67
C GLU A 90 -3.75 5.42 -13.39
N ARG A 91 -3.52 5.05 -12.14
CA ARG A 91 -2.39 4.18 -11.76
C ARG A 91 -2.53 2.80 -12.41
N ASN A 92 -1.44 2.26 -12.95
CA ASN A 92 -1.40 0.86 -13.37
C ASN A 92 -1.13 -0.04 -12.15
N ASP A 93 -2.20 -0.53 -11.52
CA ASP A 93 -2.08 -1.37 -10.31
C ASP A 93 -1.27 -2.65 -10.55
N ALA A 94 -1.34 -3.24 -11.74
CA ALA A 94 -0.56 -4.43 -12.08
C ALA A 94 0.95 -4.15 -12.09
N TYR A 95 1.38 -2.97 -12.56
CA TYR A 95 2.79 -2.55 -12.51
C TYR A 95 3.29 -2.45 -11.06
N PHE A 96 2.52 -1.80 -10.18
CA PHE A 96 2.93 -1.62 -8.79
C PHE A 96 2.89 -2.93 -8.00
N GLN A 97 1.92 -3.80 -8.29
CA GLN A 97 1.88 -5.15 -7.70
C GLN A 97 3.10 -5.97 -8.12
N TRP A 98 3.40 -6.00 -9.43
CA TRP A 98 4.59 -6.67 -9.95
C TRP A 98 5.86 -6.12 -9.31
N ARG A 99 6.03 -4.80 -9.25
CA ARG A 99 7.21 -4.16 -8.63
C ARG A 99 7.38 -4.57 -7.17
N ARG A 100 6.28 -4.67 -6.41
CA ARG A 100 6.33 -5.08 -5.00
C ARG A 100 6.75 -6.54 -4.86
N ILE A 101 6.25 -7.41 -5.74
CA ILE A 101 6.62 -8.82 -5.80
C ILE A 101 8.09 -8.99 -6.17
N ASP A 102 8.55 -8.25 -7.18
CA ASP A 102 9.93 -8.26 -7.66
C ASP A 102 10.90 -7.83 -6.55
N GLN A 103 10.57 -6.75 -5.83
CA GLN A 103 11.34 -6.31 -4.67
C GLN A 103 11.49 -7.39 -3.59
N ILE A 104 10.41 -8.12 -3.26
CA ILE A 104 10.47 -9.22 -2.27
C ILE A 104 11.47 -10.28 -2.72
N ARG A 105 11.59 -10.54 -4.02
CA ARG A 105 12.51 -11.56 -4.56
C ARG A 105 13.95 -11.11 -4.61
N GLU A 106 14.17 -9.81 -4.80
CA GLU A 106 15.51 -9.24 -4.73
C GLU A 106 16.03 -9.21 -3.28
N GLU A 107 15.15 -8.93 -2.32
CA GLU A 107 15.50 -8.78 -0.90
C GLU A 107 15.58 -10.11 -0.15
N TYR A 108 14.76 -11.10 -0.51
CA TYR A 108 14.64 -12.37 0.22
C TYR A 108 14.92 -13.58 -0.68
N SER A 109 15.62 -14.57 -0.13
CA SER A 109 15.75 -15.88 -0.76
C SER A 109 14.41 -16.60 -0.81
N ARG A 110 14.29 -17.57 -1.72
CA ARG A 110 13.09 -18.42 -1.81
C ARG A 110 12.75 -19.11 -0.49
N GLN A 111 13.75 -19.54 0.27
CA GLN A 111 13.53 -20.21 1.55
C GLN A 111 12.98 -19.21 2.58
N GLU A 112 13.57 -18.02 2.68
CA GLU A 112 13.07 -16.97 3.58
C GLU A 112 11.64 -16.54 3.25
N ILE A 113 11.27 -16.47 1.96
CA ILE A 113 9.88 -16.19 1.55
C ILE A 113 8.93 -17.29 2.04
N VAL A 114 9.32 -18.56 1.90
CA VAL A 114 8.50 -19.71 2.35
C VAL A 114 8.38 -19.73 3.87
N ASP A 115 9.47 -19.53 4.59
CA ASP A 115 9.47 -19.52 6.06
C ASP A 115 8.61 -18.36 6.59
N THR A 116 8.80 -17.15 6.05
CA THR A 116 7.98 -15.98 6.41
C THR A 116 6.50 -16.19 6.09
N LEU A 117 6.19 -16.87 4.98
CA LEU A 117 4.81 -17.21 4.62
C LEU A 117 4.21 -18.19 5.64
N ALA A 118 4.96 -19.20 6.08
CA ALA A 118 4.50 -20.15 7.09
C ALA A 118 4.19 -19.43 8.41
N ASP A 119 5.09 -18.58 8.89
CA ASP A 119 4.89 -17.77 10.11
C ASP A 119 3.69 -16.82 9.99
N THR A 120 3.45 -16.27 8.80
CA THR A 120 2.31 -15.38 8.54
C THR A 120 1.00 -16.17 8.58
N LEU A 121 0.98 -17.39 8.02
CA LEU A 121 -0.21 -18.25 8.05
C LEU A 121 -0.53 -18.75 9.46
N GLU A 122 0.47 -19.05 10.29
CA GLU A 122 0.25 -19.42 11.71
C GLU A 122 -0.46 -18.29 12.47
N GLN A 123 0.00 -17.05 12.32
CA GLN A 123 -0.66 -15.89 12.94
C GLN A 123 -2.10 -15.68 12.43
N ILE A 124 -2.37 -15.93 11.14
CA ILE A 124 -3.73 -15.87 10.59
C ILE A 124 -4.62 -16.92 11.28
N GLU A 125 -4.11 -18.14 11.48
CA GLU A 125 -4.87 -19.19 12.18
C GLU A 125 -5.16 -18.84 13.65
N ASP A 126 -4.24 -18.14 14.33
CA ASP A 126 -4.48 -17.63 15.68
C ASP A 126 -5.66 -16.64 15.71
N TYR A 127 -5.73 -15.70 14.75
CA TYR A 127 -6.87 -14.78 14.64
C TYR A 127 -8.18 -15.50 14.27
N ARG A 128 -8.12 -16.46 13.35
CA ARG A 128 -9.29 -17.30 12.99
C ARG A 128 -9.84 -18.04 14.20
N ALA A 129 -8.96 -18.62 15.01
CA ALA A 129 -9.34 -19.30 16.24
C ALA A 129 -9.88 -18.33 17.30
N GLN A 130 -9.32 -17.12 17.41
CA GLN A 130 -9.78 -16.09 18.34
C GLN A 130 -11.19 -15.60 17.99
N PHE A 131 -11.46 -15.33 16.72
CA PHE A 131 -12.71 -14.71 16.28
C PHE A 131 -13.75 -15.70 15.76
N ASP A 132 -13.40 -16.99 15.61
CA ASP A 132 -14.25 -18.04 15.04
C ASP A 132 -14.80 -17.67 13.66
N ALA A 133 -13.93 -17.15 12.79
CA ALA A 133 -14.26 -16.75 11.42
C ALA A 133 -13.09 -17.03 10.48
N GLU A 134 -13.37 -17.09 9.17
CA GLU A 134 -12.33 -17.34 8.16
C GLU A 134 -11.63 -16.07 7.70
N HIS A 135 -12.34 -14.93 7.76
CA HIS A 135 -11.88 -13.62 7.31
C HIS A 135 -12.33 -12.50 8.26
N PRO A 136 -11.54 -11.40 8.37
CA PRO A 136 -11.84 -10.29 9.28
C PRO A 136 -13.12 -9.52 8.90
N ASP A 137 -13.54 -9.53 7.63
CA ASP A 137 -14.75 -8.84 7.16
C ASP A 137 -16.06 -9.56 7.52
N GLU A 138 -15.97 -10.83 7.93
CA GLU A 138 -17.10 -11.58 8.49
C GLU A 138 -17.43 -11.14 9.93
N ILE A 139 -16.52 -10.40 10.57
CA ILE A 139 -16.62 -9.99 11.96
C ILE A 139 -17.22 -8.59 12.10
N SER A 140 -18.31 -8.51 12.85
CA SER A 140 -18.93 -7.25 13.23
C SER A 140 -18.22 -6.66 14.45
N LEU A 141 -17.61 -5.48 14.28
CA LEU A 141 -17.01 -4.71 15.38
C LEU A 141 -17.95 -4.51 16.58
N VAL A 142 -19.25 -4.34 16.30
CA VAL A 142 -20.26 -4.14 17.34
C VAL A 142 -20.45 -5.40 18.18
N ASP A 143 -20.44 -6.56 17.53
CA ASP A 143 -20.70 -7.84 18.18
C ASP A 143 -19.47 -8.27 18.99
N VAL A 144 -18.25 -8.13 18.46
CA VAL A 144 -16.99 -8.36 19.20
C VAL A 144 -16.92 -7.49 20.46
N THR A 145 -17.25 -6.20 20.35
CA THR A 145 -17.20 -5.28 21.49
C THR A 145 -18.18 -5.69 22.61
N ARG A 146 -19.33 -6.27 22.26
CA ARG A 146 -20.35 -6.68 23.25
C ARG A 146 -20.10 -8.06 23.82
N ASP A 147 -19.73 -9.02 22.98
CA ASP A 147 -19.73 -10.43 23.31
C ASP A 147 -18.37 -10.92 23.81
N GLN A 148 -17.27 -10.31 23.36
CA GLN A 148 -15.90 -10.71 23.71
C GLN A 148 -15.24 -9.77 24.74
N ASN A 149 -15.97 -8.78 25.25
CA ASN A 149 -15.49 -7.81 26.26
C ASN A 149 -14.18 -7.10 25.85
N MET A 150 -13.94 -6.94 24.55
CA MET A 150 -12.86 -6.14 23.99
C MET A 150 -13.33 -4.70 23.82
N SER A 151 -12.41 -3.74 23.93
CA SER A 151 -12.72 -2.35 23.54
C SER A 151 -12.90 -2.26 22.03
N THR A 152 -13.67 -1.28 21.55
CA THR A 152 -13.84 -1.05 20.10
C THR A 152 -12.51 -0.81 19.40
N GLU A 153 -11.58 -0.14 20.07
CA GLU A 153 -10.23 0.14 19.55
C GLU A 153 -9.41 -1.14 19.41
N ALA A 154 -9.35 -1.98 20.45
CA ALA A 154 -8.63 -3.25 20.41
C ALA A 154 -9.24 -4.22 19.37
N ALA A 155 -10.56 -4.23 19.22
CA ALA A 155 -11.22 -5.01 18.18
C ALA A 155 -10.86 -4.51 16.77
N TRP A 156 -10.83 -3.19 16.57
CA TRP A 156 -10.45 -2.60 15.29
C TRP A 156 -8.99 -2.86 14.93
N GLU A 157 -8.09 -2.75 15.91
CA GLU A 157 -6.67 -3.06 15.75
C GLU A 157 -6.48 -4.53 15.35
N ALA A 158 -7.05 -5.46 16.11
CA ALA A 158 -6.93 -6.89 15.83
C ALA A 158 -7.45 -7.28 14.43
N LEU A 159 -8.61 -6.76 14.01
CA LEU A 159 -9.15 -7.02 12.68
C LEU A 159 -8.28 -6.40 11.57
N SER A 160 -7.73 -5.20 11.80
CA SER A 160 -6.85 -4.53 10.84
C SER A 160 -5.49 -5.22 10.69
N GLU A 161 -4.95 -5.75 11.79
CA GLU A 161 -3.75 -6.58 11.81
C GLU A 161 -3.98 -7.88 11.05
N TRP A 162 -5.09 -8.56 11.33
CA TRP A 162 -5.46 -9.78 10.63
C TRP A 162 -5.60 -9.54 9.12
N GLU A 163 -6.31 -8.50 8.69
CA GLU A 163 -6.43 -8.14 7.27
C GLU A 163 -5.06 -7.82 6.64
N THR A 164 -4.13 -7.25 7.42
CA THR A 164 -2.76 -6.99 6.97
C THR A 164 -1.96 -8.27 6.78
N LEU A 165 -2.13 -9.26 7.66
CA LEU A 165 -1.51 -10.58 7.51
C LEU A 165 -2.04 -11.32 6.28
N GLU A 166 -3.34 -11.29 6.02
CA GLU A 166 -3.91 -11.91 4.82
C GLU A 166 -3.32 -11.30 3.53
N ARG A 167 -3.25 -9.96 3.46
CA ARG A 167 -2.60 -9.27 2.33
C ARG A 167 -1.11 -9.62 2.21
N ARG A 168 -0.40 -9.74 3.33
CA ARG A 168 1.01 -10.14 3.35
C ARG A 168 1.19 -11.57 2.84
N ALA A 169 0.37 -12.51 3.29
CA ALA A 169 0.40 -13.90 2.83
C ALA A 169 0.18 -14.00 1.32
N ALA A 170 -0.80 -13.25 0.79
CA ALA A 170 -1.06 -13.20 -0.65
C ALA A 170 0.15 -12.68 -1.46
N LEU A 171 0.84 -11.63 -0.97
CA LEU A 171 2.05 -11.11 -1.61
C LEU A 171 3.23 -12.09 -1.56
N LEU A 172 3.47 -12.73 -0.42
CA LEU A 172 4.55 -13.71 -0.25
C LEU A 172 4.32 -14.94 -1.13
N ASP A 173 3.10 -15.45 -1.16
CA ASP A 173 2.77 -16.60 -2.00
C ASP A 173 2.84 -16.25 -3.50
N ALA A 174 2.41 -15.04 -3.91
CA ALA A 174 2.65 -14.56 -5.27
C ALA A 174 4.15 -14.48 -5.60
N ALA A 175 4.96 -13.91 -4.69
CA ALA A 175 6.42 -13.86 -4.84
C ALA A 175 7.08 -15.24 -4.92
N ARG A 176 6.54 -16.24 -4.23
CA ARG A 176 7.02 -17.63 -4.35
C ARG A 176 6.64 -18.30 -5.67
N ARG A 177 5.43 -18.03 -6.20
CA ARG A 177 4.85 -18.72 -7.38
C ARG A 177 5.38 -18.24 -8.72
N ASP A 178 5.59 -16.94 -8.87
CA ASP A 178 5.67 -16.29 -10.19
C ASP A 178 7.04 -16.46 -10.88
N ASP A 179 7.51 -17.69 -11.11
CA ASP A 179 8.81 -17.96 -11.77
C ASP A 179 8.77 -17.83 -13.30
N LEU A 180 7.68 -17.38 -13.91
CA LEU A 180 7.45 -17.53 -15.35
C LEU A 180 6.85 -16.32 -16.05
N VAL A 181 7.68 -15.27 -16.25
CA VAL A 181 7.84 -14.64 -17.57
C VAL A 181 9.30 -14.21 -17.79
N SER A 182 10.25 -15.13 -17.61
CA SER A 182 11.54 -15.02 -18.28
C SER A 182 11.55 -16.04 -19.43
N SER A 183 11.68 -15.55 -20.66
CA SER A 183 11.80 -16.27 -21.94
C SER A 183 10.55 -16.54 -22.81
N SER A 184 9.89 -15.49 -23.28
CA SER A 184 9.44 -15.47 -24.69
C SER A 184 10.37 -14.57 -25.51
N LYS A 185 11.60 -15.01 -25.73
CA LYS A 185 12.41 -14.51 -26.85
C LYS A 185 11.61 -14.83 -28.12
N PRO A 186 11.23 -13.86 -28.96
CA PRO A 186 10.64 -14.19 -30.24
C PRO A 186 11.71 -14.95 -31.04
N ARG A 187 11.40 -16.21 -31.35
CA ARG A 187 12.18 -17.02 -32.29
C ARG A 187 12.23 -16.21 -33.58
N ARG A 188 13.40 -15.64 -33.91
CA ARG A 188 13.68 -15.17 -35.26
C ARG A 188 13.39 -16.34 -36.19
N ILE A 189 12.35 -16.18 -37.00
CA ILE A 189 12.13 -17.02 -38.16
C ILE A 189 13.06 -16.44 -39.21
N ASP A 190 14.15 -17.15 -39.48
CA ASP A 190 14.93 -16.89 -40.69
C ASP A 190 14.10 -17.39 -41.88
N ALA A 191 13.77 -16.47 -42.79
CA ALA A 191 13.30 -16.74 -44.14
C ALA A 191 13.82 -15.64 -45.07
#